data_AF-A0A7W9PKG9-F1
#
_entry.id   AF-A0A7W9PKG9-F1
#
_cell.length_a   1.000
_cell.length_b   1.000
_cell.length_c   1.000
_cell.angle_alpha   90.00
_cell.angle_beta   90.00
_cell.angle_gamma   90.00
#
_symmetry.space_group_name_H-M   'P 1'
#
loop_
_entity.id
_entity.type
_entity.pdbx_description
1 polymer ?
#
loop_
_entity_poly.entity_id
_entity_poly.type
_entity_poly.pdbx_seq_one_letter_code
_entity_poly.pdbx_strand_id
1 'polypeptide(L)'
;MVTKLERLGWARRESLRGRRGACAVLTDAGYAKVEETRAGYLDAVRGLVFDGLDEEQTEGLVELGELLVAQLDAGLARGIGRTGRPLTTENGE
;
A
#
# COMPACT_ATOMS: atom_id res chain seq x y z
N MET A 1 -3.20 -11.75 1.86
CA MET A 1 -4.11 -10.64 2.20
C MET A 1 -5.42 -10.68 1.41
N VAL A 2 -5.40 -10.60 0.07
CA VAL A 2 -6.63 -10.57 -0.76
C VAL A 2 -7.58 -11.75 -0.50
N THR A 3 -7.08 -12.98 -0.36
CA THR A 3 -7.90 -14.17 -0.07
C THR A 3 -8.76 -14.03 1.20
N LYS A 4 -8.29 -13.32 2.23
CA LYS A 4 -9.08 -13.05 3.44
C LYS A 4 -10.22 -12.08 3.15
N LEU A 5 -9.94 -11.02 2.39
CA LEU A 5 -10.95 -10.03 2.00
C LEU A 5 -12.01 -10.66 1.09
N GLU A 6 -11.63 -11.60 0.22
CA GLU A 6 -12.58 -12.39 -0.59
C GLU A 6 -13.47 -13.29 0.26
N ARG A 7 -12.90 -13.98 1.25
CA ARG A 7 -13.67 -14.81 2.19
C ARG A 7 -14.67 -14.00 3.03
N LEU A 8 -14.37 -12.75 3.31
CA LEU A 8 -15.27 -11.81 4.00
C LEU A 8 -16.28 -11.15 3.05
N GLY A 9 -16.19 -11.42 1.74
CA GLY A 9 -17.03 -10.80 0.72
C GLY A 9 -16.73 -9.33 0.49
N TRP A 10 -15.58 -8.80 0.95
CA TRP A 10 -15.22 -7.38 0.83
C TRP A 10 -14.46 -7.06 -0.46
N ALA A 11 -13.73 -8.02 -1.02
CA ALA A 11 -13.07 -7.88 -2.31
C ALA A 11 -13.36 -9.08 -3.21
N ARG A 12 -13.13 -8.93 -4.51
CA ARG A 12 -13.17 -10.03 -5.49
C ARG A 12 -12.05 -9.88 -6.51
N ARG A 13 -11.49 -10.98 -6.99
CA ARG A 13 -10.53 -10.96 -8.09
C ARG A 13 -11.22 -10.90 -9.45
N GLU A 14 -10.75 -10.00 -10.29
CA GLU A 14 -11.09 -9.96 -11.70
C GLU A 14 -9.85 -10.21 -12.56
N SER A 15 -9.96 -11.12 -13.53
CA SER A 15 -8.88 -11.35 -14.49
C SER A 15 -8.73 -10.17 -15.43
N LEU A 16 -7.48 -9.79 -15.69
CA LEU A 16 -7.18 -8.76 -16.68
C LEU A 16 -7.31 -9.34 -18.09
N ARG A 17 -8.11 -8.72 -18.96
CA ARG A 17 -8.19 -9.14 -20.37
C ARG A 17 -6.88 -8.80 -21.09
N GLY A 18 -6.32 -9.77 -21.81
CA GLY A 18 -5.13 -9.58 -22.65
C GLY A 18 -3.79 -9.49 -21.91
N ARG A 19 -3.77 -9.68 -20.57
CA ARG A 19 -2.56 -9.61 -19.74
C ARG A 19 -2.60 -10.73 -18.70
N ARG A 20 -1.43 -11.27 -18.31
CA ARG A 20 -1.34 -12.14 -17.13
C ARG A 20 -1.52 -11.28 -15.87
N GLY A 21 -2.49 -11.65 -15.03
CA GLY A 21 -2.73 -10.97 -13.75
C GLY A 21 -4.20 -10.90 -13.36
N ALA A 22 -4.45 -10.43 -12.14
CA ALA A 22 -5.79 -10.16 -11.64
C ALA A 22 -5.80 -8.86 -10.83
N CYS A 23 -6.88 -8.09 -10.96
CA CYS A 23 -7.16 -6.96 -10.09
C CYS A 23 -7.94 -7.42 -8.86
N ALA A 24 -7.61 -6.87 -7.70
CA ALA A 24 -8.48 -6.96 -6.53
C ALA A 24 -9.48 -5.79 -6.60
N VAL A 25 -10.74 -6.12 -6.79
CA VAL A 25 -11.84 -5.15 -6.91
C VAL A 25 -12.60 -5.10 -5.60
N LEU A 26 -12.78 -3.90 -5.06
CA LEU A 26 -13.61 -3.69 -3.88
C LEU A 26 -15.08 -3.95 -4.24
N THR A 27 -15.77 -4.70 -3.40
CA THR A 27 -17.22 -4.95 -3.55
C THR A 27 -18.01 -3.87 -2.83
N ASP A 28 -19.32 -3.79 -3.09
CA ASP A 28 -20.21 -2.88 -2.38
C ASP A 28 -20.20 -3.14 -0.86
N ALA A 29 -20.17 -4.42 -0.44
CA ALA A 29 -20.06 -4.78 0.97
C ALA A 29 -18.71 -4.36 1.58
N GLY A 30 -17.63 -4.45 0.79
CA GLY A 30 -16.31 -3.94 1.19
C GLY A 30 -16.28 -2.42 1.32
N TYR A 31 -16.92 -1.71 0.40
CA TYR A 31 -17.04 -0.26 0.45
C TYR A 31 -17.88 0.20 1.66
N ALA A 32 -19.02 -0.45 1.91
CA ALA A 32 -19.83 -0.19 3.10
C ALA A 32 -19.02 -0.41 4.39
N LYS A 33 -18.16 -1.44 4.43
CA LYS A 33 -17.29 -1.67 5.58
C LYS A 33 -16.28 -0.54 5.79
N VAL A 34 -15.71 -0.01 4.71
CA VAL A 34 -14.82 1.16 4.80
C VAL A 34 -15.55 2.35 5.42
N GLU A 35 -16.73 2.68 4.91
CA GLU A 35 -17.52 3.82 5.44
C GLU A 35 -17.92 3.61 6.91
N GLU A 36 -18.34 2.40 7.30
CA GLU A 36 -18.64 2.06 8.71
C GLU A 36 -17.46 2.33 9.64
N THR A 37 -16.24 2.02 9.20
CA THR A 37 -15.02 2.15 10.02
C THR A 37 -14.34 3.51 9.92
N ARG A 38 -14.73 4.34 8.94
CA ARG A 38 -14.04 5.58 8.56
C ARG A 38 -13.94 6.57 9.71
N ALA A 39 -15.04 6.82 10.42
CA ALA A 39 -15.07 7.80 11.50
C ALA A 39 -14.07 7.44 12.61
N GLY A 40 -14.13 6.20 13.12
CA GLY A 40 -13.20 5.74 14.15
C GLY A 40 -11.74 5.72 13.69
N TYR A 41 -11.49 5.41 12.41
CA TYR A 41 -10.14 5.51 11.83
C TYR A 41 -9.64 6.96 11.83
N LEU A 42 -10.46 7.91 11.40
CA LEU A 42 -10.08 9.33 11.36
C LEU A 42 -9.84 9.89 12.77
N ASP A 43 -10.68 9.55 13.74
CA ASP A 43 -10.52 9.98 15.13
C ASP A 43 -9.20 9.47 15.71
N ALA A 44 -8.87 8.19 15.47
CA ALA A 44 -7.62 7.61 15.93
C ALA A 44 -6.40 8.26 15.27
N VAL A 45 -6.43 8.48 13.95
CA VAL A 45 -5.32 9.12 13.23
C VAL A 45 -5.12 10.57 13.69
N ARG A 46 -6.20 11.34 13.83
CA ARG A 46 -6.12 12.72 14.34
C ARG A 46 -5.56 12.77 15.75
N GLY A 47 -6.18 12.03 16.67
CA GLY A 47 -5.80 12.04 18.08
C GLY A 47 -4.40 11.51 18.38
N LEU A 48 -3.92 10.52 17.62
CA LEU A 48 -2.63 9.89 17.88
C LEU A 48 -1.46 10.49 17.10
N VAL A 49 -1.73 11.18 15.99
CA VAL A 49 -0.68 11.72 15.11
C VAL A 49 -0.73 13.23 15.00
N PHE A 50 -1.90 13.81 14.73
CA PHE A 50 -2.00 15.22 14.32
C PHE A 50 -2.33 16.20 15.45
N ASP A 51 -3.06 15.79 16.48
CA ASP A 51 -3.46 16.68 17.57
C ASP A 51 -2.28 17.29 18.34
N GLY A 52 -1.08 16.69 18.22
CA GLY A 52 0.16 17.19 18.82
C GLY A 52 1.05 18.01 17.87
N LEU A 53 0.63 18.24 16.62
CA LEU A 53 1.41 18.95 15.60
C LEU A 53 0.78 20.30 15.29
N ASP A 54 1.64 21.31 15.08
CA ASP A 54 1.23 22.55 14.43
C ASP A 54 1.26 22.42 12.89
N GLU A 55 0.89 23.49 12.20
CA GLU A 55 0.80 23.51 10.72
C GLU A 55 2.17 23.31 10.07
N GLU A 56 3.22 23.99 10.57
CA GLU A 56 4.59 23.87 10.06
C GLU A 56 5.15 22.44 10.26
N GLN A 57 4.90 21.83 11.42
CA GLN A 57 5.30 20.45 11.69
C GLN A 57 4.54 19.45 10.82
N THR A 58 3.27 19.72 10.53
CA THR A 58 2.45 18.89 9.64
C THR A 58 2.97 18.95 8.20
N GLU A 59 3.33 20.14 7.72
CA GLU A 59 3.97 20.31 6.40
C GLU A 59 5.33 19.59 6.36
N GLY A 60 6.17 19.76 7.39
CA GLY A 60 7.44 19.06 7.49
C GLY A 60 7.30 17.53 7.50
N LEU A 61 6.24 16.99 8.09
CA LEU A 61 5.94 15.55 8.05
C LEU A 61 5.67 15.07 6.62
N VAL A 62 4.97 15.86 5.80
CA VAL A 62 4.72 15.54 4.38
C VAL A 62 6.03 15.51 3.62
N GLU A 63 6.86 16.55 3.73
CA GLU A 63 8.15 16.64 3.03
C GLU A 63 9.07 15.46 3.37
N LEU A 64 9.19 15.15 4.66
CA LEU A 64 10.00 14.01 5.11
C LEU A 64 9.42 12.69 4.62
N GLY A 65 8.10 12.51 4.66
CA GLY A 65 7.43 11.31 4.17
C GLY A 65 7.71 11.07 2.68
N GLU A 66 7.57 12.09 1.85
CA GLU A 66 7.84 12.01 0.41
C GLU A 66 9.31 11.69 0.12
N LEU A 67 10.23 12.36 0.81
CA LEU A 67 11.66 12.11 0.67
C LEU A 67 12.04 10.67 1.05
N LEU A 68 11.48 10.16 2.15
CA LEU A 68 11.71 8.79 2.60
C LEU A 68 11.20 7.77 1.60
N VAL A 69 9.99 7.97 1.05
CA VAL A 69 9.43 7.09 0.01
C VAL A 69 10.31 7.09 -1.24
N ALA A 70 10.70 8.27 -1.74
CA ALA A 70 11.57 8.37 -2.91
C ALA A 70 12.91 7.65 -2.70
N GLN A 71 13.50 7.79 -1.51
CA GLN A 71 14.74 7.13 -1.17
C GLN A 71 14.60 5.60 -1.04
N LEU A 72 13.48 5.13 -0.49
CA LEU A 72 13.15 3.70 -0.41
C LEU A 72 13.00 3.10 -1.79
N ASP A 73 12.27 3.76 -2.68
CA ASP A 73 12.08 3.31 -4.07
C ASP A 73 13.41 3.23 -4.82
N ALA A 74 14.25 4.27 -4.70
CA ALA A 74 15.58 4.28 -5.29
C ALA A 74 16.45 3.15 -4.72
N GLY A 75 16.38 2.88 -3.41
CA GLY A 75 17.09 1.78 -2.77
C GLY A 75 16.65 0.40 -3.26
N LEU A 76 15.33 0.17 -3.34
CA LEU A 76 14.75 -1.08 -3.83
C LEU A 76 15.08 -1.33 -5.30
N ALA A 77 15.11 -0.28 -6.12
CA ALA A 77 15.56 -0.36 -7.52
C ALA A 77 17.04 -0.72 -7.63
N ARG A 78 17.88 -0.22 -6.72
CA ARG A 78 19.29 -0.61 -6.58
C ARG A 78 19.51 -2.00 -5.97
N GLY A 79 18.44 -2.70 -5.57
CA GLY A 79 18.50 -4.06 -5.01
C GLY A 79 18.77 -4.12 -3.51
N ILE A 80 18.75 -2.99 -2.80
CA ILE A 80 18.85 -2.97 -1.33
C ILE A 80 17.62 -3.69 -0.76
N GLY A 81 17.83 -4.60 0.21
CA GLY A 81 16.73 -5.35 0.85
C GLY A 81 16.23 -6.57 0.08
N ARG A 82 16.78 -6.89 -1.10
CA ARG A 82 16.52 -8.18 -1.76
C ARG A 82 17.37 -9.28 -1.12
N THR A 83 16.84 -9.94 -0.10
CA THR A 83 17.38 -11.24 0.34
C THR A 83 17.06 -12.32 -0.71
N GLY A 84 18.03 -12.61 -1.57
CA GLY A 84 18.15 -13.89 -2.28
C GLY A 84 17.30 -14.09 -3.55
N ARG A 85 17.91 -13.81 -4.70
CA ARG A 85 18.08 -14.76 -5.83
C ARG A 85 19.01 -14.09 -6.84
N PRO A 86 20.21 -14.62 -7.12
CA PRO A 86 21.04 -14.08 -8.18
C PRO A 86 20.29 -14.18 -9.51
N LEU A 87 20.38 -13.14 -10.33
CA LEU A 87 20.03 -13.25 -11.74
C LEU A 87 21.02 -14.26 -12.31
N THR A 88 20.57 -15.50 -12.57
CA THR A 88 21.26 -16.35 -13.52
C THR A 88 21.26 -15.58 -14.84
N THR A 89 22.36 -14.92 -15.15
CA THR A 89 22.74 -14.65 -16.53
C THR A 89 22.95 -16.01 -17.16
N GLU A 90 21.90 -16.57 -17.76
CA GLU A 90 22.05 -17.65 -18.74
C GLU A 90 22.72 -17.02 -19.97
N ASN A 91 24.06 -17.04 -19.94
CA ASN A 91 24.89 -17.07 -21.13
C ASN A 91 25.11 -18.55 -21.48
N GLY A 92 24.86 -18.91 -22.74
CA GLY A 92 25.09 -20.23 -23.35
C GLY A 92 23.77 -20.79 -23.90
N GLU A 93 23.57 -21.04 -25.19
CA GLU A 93 24.43 -21.16 -26.38
C GLU A 93 23.71 -20.59 -27.61
#